data_AF-A0A1Q7AJF3-F1
#
_entry.id   AF-A0A1Q7AJF3-F1
#
_cell.length_a   1.000
_cell.length_b   1.000
_cell.length_c   1.000
_cell.angle_alpha   90.00
_cell.angle_beta   90.00
_cell.angle_gamma   90.00
#
_symmetry.space_group_name_H-M   'P 1'
#
loop_
_entity.id
_entity.type
_entity.pdbx_description
1 polymer ?
#
loop_
_entity_poly.entity_id
_entity_poly.type
_entity_poly.pdbx_seq_one_letter_code
_entity_poly.pdbx_strand_id
1 'polypeptide(L)'
;MGYQWGAIQARKYEYIYFSPVVGGLPGSANKYEIDYWASCDKAGAQWLAQHYQQYTTKHNPSVQGITYFEQLIMLYLPGNFHVDTQQPDFYVAPTWENGASSAYRVIHVESSENVPLCVVETKD
;
A
#
# COMPACT_ATOMS: atom_id res chain seq x y z
N MET A 1 26.86 -22.87 -6.48
CA MET A 1 26.15 -21.79 -7.19
C MET A 1 25.29 -21.08 -6.16
N GLY A 2 25.71 -19.89 -5.71
CA GLY A 2 24.98 -19.11 -4.72
C GLY A 2 23.85 -18.34 -5.39
N TYR A 3 22.62 -18.53 -4.92
CA TYR A 3 21.48 -17.75 -5.38
C TYR A 3 21.60 -16.34 -4.79
N GLN A 4 22.02 -15.37 -5.61
CA GLN A 4 21.92 -13.97 -5.26
C GLN A 4 20.45 -13.55 -5.42
N TRP A 5 19.80 -13.30 -4.28
CA TRP A 5 18.58 -12.51 -4.23
C TRP A 5 18.96 -11.09 -4.69
N GLY A 6 18.46 -10.70 -5.86
CA GLY A 6 18.70 -9.36 -6.39
C GLY A 6 17.72 -8.39 -5.74
N ALA A 7 18.17 -7.59 -4.78
CA ALA A 7 17.50 -6.34 -4.46
C ALA A 7 17.86 -5.36 -5.58
N ILE A 8 17.02 -5.22 -6.60
CA ILE A 8 17.13 -4.02 -7.44
C ILE A 8 16.67 -2.86 -6.58
N GLN A 9 17.50 -1.83 -6.51
CA GLN A 9 17.10 -0.50 -6.07
C GLN A 9 16.00 -0.01 -7.02
N ALA A 10 14.78 -0.51 -6.85
CA ALA A 10 13.59 0.01 -7.47
C ALA A 10 13.53 1.45 -6.97
N ARG A 11 13.85 2.43 -7.82
CA ARG A 11 14.05 3.84 -7.43
C ARG A 11 12.87 4.50 -6.69
N LYS A 12 11.77 3.76 -6.49
CA LYS A 12 10.54 4.16 -5.81
C LYS A 12 10.31 3.41 -4.46
N TYR A 13 10.92 2.25 -4.22
CA TYR A 13 10.64 1.39 -3.06
C TYR A 13 11.92 0.83 -2.43
N GLU A 14 11.99 0.81 -1.10
CA GLU A 14 13.21 0.43 -0.37
C GLU A 14 13.45 -1.10 -0.35
N TYR A 15 12.40 -1.92 -0.25
CA TYR A 15 12.52 -3.38 -0.11
C TYR A 15 11.43 -4.15 -0.87
N ILE A 16 11.51 -4.19 -2.20
CA ILE A 16 10.72 -5.12 -3.03
C ILE A 16 11.60 -6.27 -3.46
N TYR A 17 11.15 -7.50 -3.22
CA TYR A 17 11.88 -8.73 -3.52
C TYR A 17 11.32 -9.39 -4.78
N PHE A 18 12.21 -9.86 -5.66
CA PHE A 18 11.81 -10.68 -6.80
C PHE A 18 12.94 -11.61 -7.26
N SER A 19 12.58 -12.64 -8.01
CA SER A 19 13.53 -13.56 -8.61
C SER A 19 13.62 -13.36 -10.13
N PRO A 20 14.82 -13.08 -10.68
CA PRO A 20 14.98 -12.94 -12.12
C PRO A 20 14.74 -14.26 -12.87
N VAL A 21 14.92 -15.41 -12.19
CA VAL A 21 14.78 -16.74 -12.79
C VAL A 21 13.32 -17.08 -13.12
N VAL A 22 12.36 -16.50 -12.39
CA VAL A 22 10.94 -16.75 -12.61
C VAL A 22 10.27 -15.68 -13.48
N GLY A 23 11.05 -14.75 -14.06
CA GLY A 23 10.54 -13.66 -14.90
C GLY A 23 10.42 -12.32 -14.18
N GLY A 24 11.28 -12.04 -13.19
CA GLY A 24 11.33 -10.74 -12.51
C GLY A 24 10.15 -10.51 -11.56
N LEU A 25 9.78 -9.24 -11.34
CA LEU A 25 8.68 -8.87 -10.47
C LEU A 25 7.33 -9.48 -10.92
N PRO A 26 6.92 -9.41 -12.21
CA PRO A 26 5.69 -10.06 -12.68
C PRO A 26 5.69 -11.58 -12.48
N GLY A 27 6.85 -12.21 -12.68
CA GLY A 27 7.03 -13.64 -12.46
C GLY A 27 6.97 -14.08 -10.98
N SER A 28 7.24 -13.13 -10.07
CA SER A 28 7.29 -13.37 -8.61
C SER A 28 5.97 -13.04 -7.90
N ALA A 29 5.20 -12.08 -8.40
CA ALA A 29 4.02 -11.50 -7.75
C ALA A 29 2.92 -12.48 -7.31
N ASN A 30 2.75 -13.60 -8.02
CA ASN A 30 1.73 -14.61 -7.71
C ASN A 30 2.31 -15.89 -7.09
N LYS A 31 3.61 -15.89 -6.78
CA LYS A 31 4.34 -17.07 -6.30
C LYS A 31 5.03 -16.85 -4.96
N TYR A 32 5.39 -15.61 -4.67
CA TYR A 32 6.13 -15.20 -3.49
C TYR A 32 5.56 -13.89 -2.95
N GLU A 33 5.71 -13.66 -1.65
CA GLU A 33 5.54 -12.32 -1.09
C GLU A 33 6.62 -11.39 -1.66
N ILE A 34 6.20 -10.29 -2.27
CA ILE A 34 7.09 -9.36 -2.99
C ILE A 34 7.28 -8.03 -2.26
N ASP A 35 6.41 -7.71 -1.29
CA ASP A 35 6.51 -6.49 -0.47
C ASP A 35 6.18 -6.78 1.01
N TYR A 36 7.06 -7.57 1.63
CA TYR A 36 6.90 -8.03 3.02
C TYR A 36 6.83 -6.90 4.06
N TRP A 37 7.43 -5.75 3.78
CA TRP A 37 7.48 -4.60 4.69
C TRP A 37 6.49 -3.50 4.32
N ALA A 38 5.55 -3.76 3.39
CA ALA A 38 4.59 -2.77 2.90
C ALA A 38 5.25 -1.46 2.45
N SER A 39 6.36 -1.58 1.71
CA SER A 39 7.08 -0.44 1.15
C SER A 39 6.18 0.44 0.28
N CYS A 40 5.08 -0.12 -0.27
CA CYS A 40 4.08 0.61 -1.02
C CYS A 40 3.19 1.55 -0.20
N ASP A 41 3.12 1.42 1.14
CA ASP A 41 2.27 2.25 2.00
C ASP A 41 2.58 3.74 1.88
N LYS A 42 3.88 4.09 1.80
CA LYS A 42 4.31 5.48 1.60
C LYS A 42 3.71 6.07 0.32
N ALA A 43 3.79 5.34 -0.79
CA ALA A 43 3.28 5.81 -2.07
C ALA A 43 1.75 5.91 -2.06
N GLY A 44 1.06 4.92 -1.48
CA GLY A 44 -0.39 4.95 -1.28
C GLY A 44 -0.84 6.12 -0.41
N ALA A 45 -0.15 6.38 0.69
CA ALA A 45 -0.44 7.49 1.61
C ALA A 45 -0.22 8.86 0.98
N GLN A 46 0.88 9.02 0.23
CA GLN A 46 1.16 10.25 -0.50
C GLN A 46 0.12 10.51 -1.59
N TRP A 47 -0.34 9.47 -2.27
CA TRP A 47 -1.45 9.59 -3.22
C TRP A 47 -2.73 10.02 -2.50
N LEU A 48 -3.08 9.36 -1.38
CA LEU A 48 -4.26 9.69 -0.58
C LEU A 48 -4.22 11.14 -0.10
N ALA A 49 -3.08 11.61 0.42
CA ALA A 49 -2.87 12.98 0.88
C ALA A 49 -3.23 14.04 -0.18
N GLN A 50 -3.04 13.72 -1.46
CA GLN A 50 -3.30 14.62 -2.59
C GLN A 50 -4.74 14.53 -3.12
N HIS A 51 -5.46 13.44 -2.83
CA HIS A 51 -6.76 13.14 -3.47
C HIS A 51 -7.93 12.95 -2.50
N TYR A 52 -7.69 12.81 -1.18
CA TYR A 52 -8.73 12.43 -0.21
C TYR A 52 -9.95 13.38 -0.21
N GLN A 53 -9.75 14.67 -0.49
CA GLN A 53 -10.82 15.67 -0.52
C GLN A 53 -11.88 15.42 -1.61
N GLN A 54 -11.58 14.57 -2.60
CA GLN A 54 -12.55 14.14 -3.62
C GLN A 54 -13.51 13.08 -3.09
N TYR A 55 -13.16 12.43 -1.98
CA TYR A 55 -13.86 11.25 -1.44
C TYR A 55 -14.47 11.51 -0.06
N THR A 56 -14.11 12.60 0.61
CA THR A 56 -14.70 12.98 1.90
C THR A 56 -14.76 14.48 2.07
N THR A 57 -15.78 14.94 2.79
CA THR A 57 -15.90 16.33 3.27
C THR A 57 -15.53 16.48 4.75
N LYS A 58 -15.16 15.39 5.42
CA LYS A 58 -14.78 15.42 6.83
C LYS A 58 -13.51 16.23 7.04
N HIS A 59 -13.52 17.08 8.06
CA HIS A 59 -12.34 17.84 8.46
C HIS A 59 -11.26 16.95 9.13
N ASN A 60 -11.65 15.83 9.74
CA ASN A 60 -10.79 14.90 10.45
C ASN A 60 -10.96 13.45 9.96
N PRO A 61 -10.59 13.12 8.71
CA PRO A 61 -10.77 11.78 8.17
C PRO A 61 -9.96 10.73 8.96
N SER A 62 -10.51 9.53 9.08
CA SER A 62 -9.81 8.38 9.66
C SER A 62 -9.14 7.52 8.58
N VAL A 63 -8.03 6.89 8.92
CA VAL A 63 -7.31 5.96 8.05
C VAL A 63 -6.87 4.72 8.81
N GLN A 64 -6.84 3.57 8.13
CA GLN A 64 -6.13 2.38 8.57
C GLN A 64 -5.00 2.08 7.58
N GLY A 65 -3.78 1.95 8.13
CA GLY A 65 -2.61 1.44 7.39
C GLY A 65 -2.47 -0.08 7.57
N ILE A 66 -1.30 -0.62 7.22
CA ILE A 66 -0.96 -2.03 7.51
C ILE A 66 -1.13 -2.36 8.99
N THR A 67 -1.69 -3.55 9.27
CA THR A 67 -1.89 -4.03 10.64
C THR A 67 -0.59 -4.00 11.45
N TYR A 68 -0.68 -3.50 12.69
CA TYR A 68 0.43 -3.29 13.65
C TYR A 68 1.39 -2.14 13.32
N PHE A 69 1.30 -1.50 12.16
CA PHE A 69 2.11 -0.33 11.81
C PHE A 69 1.27 0.85 11.29
N GLU A 70 0.03 0.95 11.75
CA GLU A 70 -0.94 1.95 11.27
C GLU A 70 -0.47 3.39 11.53
N GLN A 71 0.43 3.61 12.48
CA GLN A 71 0.99 4.94 12.75
C GLN A 71 2.04 5.38 11.73
N LEU A 72 2.71 4.45 11.04
CA LEU A 72 3.78 4.82 10.09
C LEU A 72 3.24 5.59 8.90
N ILE A 73 2.00 5.31 8.50
CA ILE A 73 1.35 5.98 7.38
C ILE A 73 1.09 7.47 7.64
N MET A 74 0.88 7.82 8.92
CA MET A 74 0.59 9.19 9.35
C MET A 74 1.72 10.17 9.04
N LEU A 75 2.95 9.67 8.87
CA LEU A 75 4.11 10.48 8.46
C LEU A 75 3.95 11.10 7.07
N TYR A 76 3.04 10.56 6.25
CA TYR A 76 2.84 10.96 4.86
C TYR A 76 1.46 11.59 4.61
N LEU A 77 0.63 11.67 5.64
CA LEU A 77 -0.72 12.22 5.55
C LEU A 77 -0.79 13.64 6.14
N PRO A 78 -1.76 14.45 5.70
CA PRO A 78 -2.03 15.74 6.32
C PRO A 78 -2.34 15.61 7.82
N GLY A 79 -1.91 16.59 8.62
CA GLY A 79 -2.00 16.53 10.10
C GLY A 79 -3.42 16.53 10.69
N ASN A 80 -4.46 16.61 9.87
CA ASN A 80 -5.86 16.47 10.27
C ASN A 80 -6.36 15.01 10.22
N PHE A 81 -5.57 14.08 9.70
CA PHE A 81 -5.90 12.65 9.74
C PHE A 81 -5.73 12.06 11.15
N HIS A 82 -6.39 10.93 11.40
CA HIS A 82 -6.16 10.10 12.56
C HIS A 82 -6.31 8.62 12.22
N VAL A 83 -5.76 7.74 13.06
CA VAL A 83 -5.87 6.28 12.88
C VAL A 83 -7.17 5.78 13.49
N ASP A 84 -7.90 4.93 12.77
CA ASP A 84 -9.04 4.13 13.25
C ASP A 84 -8.93 2.72 12.67
N THR A 85 -8.88 1.69 13.51
CA THR A 85 -8.74 0.28 13.07
C THR A 85 -10.05 -0.50 13.04
N GLN A 86 -11.17 0.14 13.35
CA GLN A 86 -12.49 -0.49 13.37
C GLN A 86 -13.32 -0.09 12.16
N GLN A 87 -13.44 1.22 11.89
CA GLN A 87 -14.25 1.75 10.79
C GLN A 87 -13.62 3.03 10.20
N PRO A 88 -12.41 2.94 9.61
CA PRO A 88 -11.76 4.10 9.02
C PRO A 88 -12.53 4.63 7.80
N ASP A 89 -12.31 5.88 7.44
CA ASP A 89 -12.81 6.44 6.18
C ASP A 89 -12.01 5.89 4.99
N PHE A 90 -10.71 5.66 5.20
CA PHE A 90 -9.77 5.19 4.19
C PHE A 90 -8.96 4.00 4.65
N TYR A 91 -8.65 3.11 3.72
CA TYR A 91 -7.62 2.09 3.89
C TYR A 91 -6.46 2.36 2.95
N VAL A 92 -5.25 2.11 3.43
CA VAL A 92 -4.05 2.02 2.60
C VAL A 92 -3.30 0.79 3.07
N ALA A 93 -3.31 -0.26 2.26
CA ALA A 93 -2.74 -1.54 2.64
C ALA A 93 -2.14 -2.26 1.42
N PRO A 94 -1.16 -3.15 1.63
CA PRO A 94 -0.67 -4.04 0.59
C PRO A 94 -1.77 -4.96 0.04
N THR A 95 -1.64 -5.40 -1.20
CA THR A 95 -2.61 -6.29 -1.87
C THR A 95 -2.70 -7.69 -1.26
N TRP A 96 -1.67 -8.11 -0.53
CA TRP A 96 -1.62 -9.41 0.17
C TRP A 96 -2.29 -9.38 1.54
N GLU A 97 -2.40 -8.20 2.16
CA GLU A 97 -3.28 -8.01 3.29
C GLU A 97 -4.69 -8.00 2.71
N ASN A 98 -5.52 -9.00 3.05
CA ASN A 98 -6.91 -9.03 2.59
C ASN A 98 -7.49 -7.63 2.87
N GLY A 99 -7.78 -6.90 1.79
CA GLY A 99 -8.20 -5.50 1.84
C GLY A 99 -9.42 -5.31 2.73
N ALA A 100 -9.84 -4.05 2.89
CA ALA A 100 -11.01 -3.77 3.68
C ALA A 100 -12.20 -4.59 3.17
N SER A 101 -13.09 -4.96 4.10
CA SER A 101 -14.32 -5.71 3.80
C SER A 101 -15.05 -5.18 2.56
N SER A 102 -15.96 -5.94 1.96
CA SER A 102 -16.76 -5.54 0.77
C SER A 102 -17.56 -4.21 0.89
N ALA A 103 -17.48 -3.52 2.03
CA ALA A 103 -18.01 -2.18 2.27
C ALA A 103 -17.11 -1.02 1.78
N TYR A 104 -15.92 -1.32 1.24
CA TYR A 104 -14.99 -0.33 0.72
C TYR A 104 -14.73 -0.55 -0.76
N ARG A 105 -14.53 0.54 -1.48
CA ARG A 105 -14.16 0.52 -2.89
C ARG A 105 -12.74 1.02 -3.09
N VAL A 106 -12.03 0.36 -4.01
CA VAL A 106 -10.70 0.78 -4.44
C VAL A 106 -10.79 2.09 -5.21
N ILE A 107 -10.03 3.10 -4.78
CA ILE A 107 -9.91 4.42 -5.42
C ILE A 107 -8.55 4.65 -6.06
N HIS A 108 -7.53 3.89 -5.64
CA HIS A 108 -6.21 3.86 -6.28
C HIS A 108 -5.54 2.51 -6.10
N VAL A 109 -4.74 2.12 -7.10
CA VAL A 109 -3.87 0.95 -7.04
C VAL A 109 -2.45 1.41 -7.30
N GLU A 110 -1.60 1.29 -6.29
CA GLU A 110 -0.18 1.54 -6.45
C GLU A 110 0.47 0.31 -7.08
N SER A 111 1.21 0.51 -8.18
CA SER A 111 1.79 -0.58 -8.95
C SER A 111 3.22 -0.30 -9.38
N SER A 112 3.99 -1.38 -9.57
CA SER A 112 5.32 -1.36 -10.15
C SER A 112 5.41 -2.43 -11.22
N GLU A 113 5.88 -2.08 -12.43
CA GLU A 113 5.93 -3.01 -13.57
C GLU A 113 4.59 -3.73 -13.84
N ASN A 114 3.47 -3.02 -13.67
CA ASN A 114 2.09 -3.54 -13.76
C ASN A 114 1.71 -4.59 -12.70
N VAL A 115 2.54 -4.75 -11.66
CA VAL A 115 2.22 -5.57 -10.50
C VAL A 115 1.58 -4.68 -9.43
N PRO A 116 0.35 -4.97 -8.99
CA PRO A 116 -0.31 -4.20 -7.94
C PRO A 116 0.31 -4.54 -6.58
N LEU A 117 0.75 -3.51 -5.86
CA LEU A 117 1.47 -3.63 -4.60
C LEU A 117 0.60 -3.22 -3.41
N CYS A 118 -0.02 -2.05 -3.49
CA CYS A 118 -0.93 -1.53 -2.47
C CYS A 118 -2.23 -1.04 -3.12
N VAL A 119 -3.30 -1.05 -2.32
CA VAL A 119 -4.57 -0.41 -2.64
C VAL A 119 -4.82 0.76 -1.71
N VAL A 120 -5.47 1.80 -2.23
CA VAL A 120 -6.12 2.83 -1.44
C VAL A 120 -7.62 2.65 -1.63
N GLU A 121 -8.34 2.53 -0.53
CA GLU A 121 -9.77 2.26 -0.53
C GLU A 121 -10.49 3.32 0.30
N THR A 122 -11.76 3.57 -0.03
CA THR A 122 -12.63 4.47 0.73
C THR A 122 -13.95 3.79 1.02
N LYS A 123 -14.57 4.15 2.14
CA LYS A 123 -15.95 3.77 2.43
C LYS A 123 -16.88 4.36 1.36
N ASP A 124 -17.86 3.57 0.93
CA ASP A 124 -18.95 4.06 0.07
C ASP A 124 -19.83 5.12 0.76
#